data_AF-G5JQ35-F1
#
_entry.id   AF-G5JQ35-F1
#
_cell.length_a   1.000
_cell.length_b   1.000
_cell.length_c   1.000
_cell.angle_alpha   90.00
_cell.angle_beta   90.00
_cell.angle_gamma   90.00
#
_symmetry.space_group_name_H-M   'P 1'
#
loop_
_entity.id
_entity.type
_entity.pdbx_description
1 polymer ?
#
loop_
_entity_poly.entity_id
_entity_poly.type
_entity_poly.pdbx_seq_one_letter_code
_entity_poly.pdbx_strand_id
1 'polypeptide(L)'
;MNNLYTGVIKSLSSYYGIIAFIEKRTINQDVIEIERNIPFFTEDFSQYNIGDKVSFWISSDVKENSSLLVRSQKVQFATNVNVTKHTIENTSKAEFNFYQFLNSKFNPSPDLTDELSLFKFLKTNALRYSAFNEVVVLAELIDNQITISEFKNLIDYDRKYKEFIMKWILFVEDDIKGRIENRFSELNITNSDLITKFDSNKDAKKLIKETLKKIRKKYLLRDAGDLRLHYEPVTDKVPKLQVAPLDMILDEFTVKELLDFIHFTMNEYADFCNDNTTDWEKVYDYLSELKLIRNISAHGNSFLSAAFDKKNNPNYLLEENAQIFGEDPFYIDRSKTYSIFNLVRSPIKLTSKGHISSPQQFAVLWTQKLLNNQTLRSFFYFYFMVCYLTDATCAKKEFKNELRELFGETPNKVNFERVVENVKNNPNLDEKDRENILTILIPQAINMFDYVKEHQYEYDGVVGDTVYEIAYNNQTVRINLSDKWYSDMIIDIAKKYPDEKETWKLPECQEIREKFGDFFKPYGARELLVKMLDSNLVIEIDEGIKQLLKIKDFNNLKILFLDILDIFS
;
A
#
# COMPACT_ATOMS: atom_id res chain seq x y z
N MET A 1 25.06 -20.96 32.58
CA MET A 1 23.85 -20.70 33.38
C MET A 1 22.64 -21.14 32.57
N ASN A 2 21.86 -22.12 33.04
CA ASN A 2 20.65 -22.55 32.35
C ASN A 2 19.50 -21.62 32.74
N ASN A 3 18.92 -20.91 31.78
CA ASN A 3 17.73 -20.11 32.02
C ASN A 3 16.50 -21.03 31.94
N LEU A 4 15.77 -21.13 33.06
CA LEU A 4 14.46 -21.81 33.10
C LEU A 4 13.41 -20.83 32.58
N TYR A 5 12.72 -21.24 31.52
CA TYR A 5 11.57 -20.51 31.01
C TYR A 5 10.29 -21.26 31.34
N THR A 6 9.25 -20.52 31.71
CA THR A 6 7.90 -21.05 31.95
C THR A 6 6.89 -20.22 31.17
N GLY A 7 5.89 -20.89 30.59
CA GLY A 7 4.84 -20.19 29.87
C GLY A 7 3.69 -21.08 29.43
N VAL A 8 2.70 -20.48 28.78
CA VAL A 8 1.49 -21.18 28.30
C VAL A 8 1.55 -21.31 26.79
N ILE A 9 1.41 -22.53 26.26
CA ILE A 9 1.43 -22.79 24.82
C ILE A 9 0.26 -22.06 24.14
N LYS A 10 0.56 -21.21 23.17
CA LYS A 10 -0.41 -20.42 22.41
C LYS A 10 -0.70 -21.03 21.03
N SER A 11 0.32 -21.57 20.36
CA SER A 11 0.17 -22.27 19.09
C SER A 11 1.24 -23.32 18.88
N LEU A 12 0.90 -24.37 18.13
CA LEU A 12 1.78 -25.46 17.76
C LEU A 12 1.88 -25.52 16.23
N SER A 13 3.11 -25.46 15.70
CA SER A 13 3.35 -25.69 14.27
C SER A 13 3.92 -27.09 14.08
N SER A 14 3.13 -27.98 13.48
CA SER A 14 3.54 -29.33 13.11
C SER A 14 4.56 -29.35 11.96
N TYR A 15 4.62 -28.29 11.16
CA TYR A 15 5.49 -28.21 9.98
C TYR A 15 6.95 -27.89 10.33
N TYR A 16 7.21 -27.29 11.51
CA TYR A 16 8.56 -26.86 11.92
C TYR A 16 8.96 -27.26 13.35
N GLY A 17 8.09 -27.94 14.11
CA GLY A 17 8.38 -28.20 15.53
C GLY A 17 8.54 -26.92 16.34
N ILE A 18 7.66 -25.92 16.16
CA ILE A 18 7.75 -24.64 16.89
C ILE A 18 6.59 -24.54 17.88
N ILE A 19 6.91 -24.29 19.15
CA ILE A 19 5.93 -23.93 20.19
C ILE A 19 5.99 -22.41 20.37
N ALA A 20 4.86 -21.74 20.15
CA ALA A 20 4.67 -20.37 20.62
C ALA A 20 4.11 -20.42 22.04
N PHE A 21 4.64 -19.63 22.97
CA PHE A 21 4.12 -19.54 24.32
C PHE A 21 4.16 -18.12 24.87
N ILE A 22 3.28 -17.86 25.84
CA ILE A 22 3.24 -16.59 26.57
C ILE A 22 4.00 -16.76 27.89
N GLU A 23 5.12 -16.06 28.04
CA GLU A 23 5.87 -15.89 29.29
C GLU A 23 5.23 -14.72 30.06
N LYS A 24 4.84 -14.95 31.32
CA LYS A 24 4.48 -13.85 32.23
C LYS A 24 5.68 -13.52 33.08
N ARG A 25 6.24 -12.32 32.90
CA ARG A 25 7.37 -11.85 33.69
C ARG A 25 6.94 -10.70 34.57
N THR A 26 7.18 -10.82 35.87
CA THR A 26 6.97 -9.73 36.81
C THR A 26 8.25 -8.91 36.90
N ILE A 27 8.20 -7.64 36.49
CA ILE A 27 9.30 -6.69 36.62
C ILE A 27 8.76 -5.51 37.43
N ASN A 28 9.36 -5.23 38.59
CA ASN A 28 9.00 -4.08 39.44
C ASN A 28 7.48 -3.93 39.69
N GLN A 29 6.81 -5.03 40.05
CA GLN A 29 5.36 -5.14 40.33
C GLN A 29 4.42 -5.13 39.11
N ASP A 30 4.92 -4.83 37.90
CA ASP A 30 4.14 -4.97 36.66
C ASP A 30 4.33 -6.35 36.04
N VAL A 31 3.23 -6.96 35.59
CA VAL A 31 3.23 -8.26 34.88
C VAL A 31 3.20 -7.99 33.38
N ILE A 32 4.28 -8.36 32.69
CA ILE A 32 4.41 -8.22 31.24
C ILE A 32 4.22 -9.60 30.61
N GLU A 33 3.32 -9.69 29.63
CA GLU A 33 3.12 -10.89 28.81
C GLU A 33 3.98 -10.81 27.55
N ILE A 34 4.90 -11.75 27.37
CA ILE A 34 5.83 -11.81 26.24
C ILE A 34 5.56 -13.09 25.46
N GLU A 35 5.18 -12.96 24.20
CA GLU A 35 5.05 -14.08 23.28
C GLU A 35 6.44 -14.49 22.74
N ARG A 36 6.78 -15.77 22.87
CA ARG A 36 8.04 -16.34 22.38
C ARG A 36 7.77 -17.53 21.48
N ASN A 37 8.56 -17.65 20.42
CA ASN A 37 8.56 -18.78 19.50
C ASN A 37 9.88 -19.53 19.66
N ILE A 38 9.82 -20.83 19.95
CA ILE A 38 11.03 -21.66 20.10
C ILE A 38 10.95 -22.90 19.21
N PRO A 39 12.00 -23.18 18.41
CA PRO A 39 12.14 -24.44 17.72
C PRO A 39 12.47 -25.57 18.69
N PHE A 40 11.74 -26.67 18.59
CA PHE A 40 11.93 -27.92 19.32
C PHE A 40 11.92 -29.08 18.31
N PHE A 41 12.66 -30.16 18.61
CA PHE A 41 12.47 -31.45 17.96
C PHE A 41 11.96 -32.44 19.00
N THR A 42 10.74 -32.93 18.81
CA THR A 42 10.15 -34.05 19.54
C THR A 42 9.56 -34.97 18.52
N GLU A 43 9.78 -36.27 18.71
CA GLU A 43 9.26 -37.28 17.79
C GLU A 43 7.75 -37.50 18.00
N ASP A 44 7.20 -37.02 19.13
CA ASP A 44 5.80 -37.19 19.47
C ASP A 44 5.11 -35.86 19.84
N PHE A 45 4.52 -35.21 18.84
CA PHE A 45 3.74 -33.98 18.98
C PHE A 45 2.46 -34.15 19.81
N SER A 46 2.00 -35.39 20.04
CA SER A 46 0.72 -35.64 20.74
C SER A 46 0.73 -35.23 22.21
N GLN A 47 1.92 -35.00 22.78
CA GLN A 47 2.10 -34.63 24.19
C GLN A 47 1.90 -33.13 24.48
N TYR A 48 1.80 -32.27 23.46
CA TYR A 48 1.67 -30.82 23.62
C TYR A 48 0.29 -30.33 23.17
N ASN A 49 -0.40 -29.55 24.01
CA ASN A 49 -1.64 -28.88 23.64
C ASN A 49 -1.56 -27.36 23.87
N ILE A 50 -2.36 -26.62 23.09
CA ILE A 50 -2.60 -25.19 23.34
C ILE A 50 -3.24 -25.06 24.72
N GLY A 51 -2.72 -24.17 25.56
CA GLY A 51 -3.13 -23.98 26.95
C GLY A 51 -2.31 -24.76 27.98
N ASP A 52 -1.48 -25.72 27.55
CA ASP A 52 -0.59 -26.43 28.48
C ASP A 52 0.50 -25.51 29.03
N LYS A 53 0.88 -25.71 30.29
CA LYS A 53 2.05 -25.04 30.86
C LYS A 53 3.31 -25.78 30.42
N VAL A 54 4.19 -25.08 29.74
CA VAL A 54 5.50 -25.60 29.32
C VAL A 54 6.61 -24.98 30.16
N SER A 55 7.59 -25.80 30.53
CA SER A 55 8.82 -25.38 31.18
C SER A 55 10.01 -26.03 30.49
N PHE A 56 11.06 -25.27 30.20
CA PHE A 56 12.23 -25.81 29.51
C PHE A 56 13.48 -24.99 29.81
N TRP A 57 14.64 -25.56 29.49
CA TRP A 57 15.94 -24.95 29.72
C TRP A 57 16.61 -24.63 28.40
N ILE A 58 17.16 -23.42 28.28
CA ILE A 58 18.12 -23.10 27.23
C ILE A 58 19.50 -23.10 27.89
N SER A 59 20.36 -24.02 27.46
CA SER A 59 21.75 -24.08 27.93
C SER A 59 22.54 -22.94 27.31
N SER A 60 23.25 -22.17 28.14
CA SER A 60 24.23 -21.20 27.65
C SER A 60 25.48 -21.87 27.05
N ASP A 61 25.71 -23.15 27.38
CA ASP A 61 26.89 -23.90 26.97
C ASP A 61 26.54 -24.85 25.83
N VAL A 62 27.22 -24.67 24.70
CA VAL A 62 27.01 -25.43 23.45
C VAL A 62 27.52 -26.86 23.63
N LYS A 63 26.63 -27.81 23.91
CA LYS A 63 26.92 -29.25 23.77
C LYS A 63 26.51 -29.71 22.38
N GLU A 64 27.31 -30.58 21.75
CA GLU A 64 27.11 -31.06 20.36
C GLU A 64 25.70 -31.63 20.10
N ASN A 65 25.02 -32.18 21.12
CA ASN A 65 23.67 -32.72 21.00
C ASN A 65 22.54 -31.69 21.20
N SER A 66 22.86 -30.41 21.43
CA SER A 66 21.89 -29.34 21.72
C SER A 66 21.91 -28.18 20.72
N SER A 67 22.63 -28.36 19.61
CA SER A 67 22.71 -27.39 18.53
C SER A 67 22.80 -28.06 17.17
N LEU A 68 22.02 -27.59 16.19
CA LEU A 68 22.15 -28.01 14.79
C LEU A 68 22.80 -26.88 14.00
N LEU A 69 23.76 -27.24 13.17
CA LEU A 69 24.36 -26.32 12.21
C LEU A 69 23.50 -26.31 10.96
N VAL A 70 22.68 -25.27 10.80
CA VAL A 70 21.88 -25.03 9.60
C VAL A 70 22.54 -23.89 8.85
N ARG A 71 23.11 -24.19 7.67
CA ARG A 71 23.75 -23.21 6.77
C ARG A 71 24.62 -22.18 7.52
N SER A 72 25.59 -22.70 8.28
CA SER A 72 26.61 -21.91 9.00
C SER A 72 26.14 -21.17 10.27
N GLN A 73 24.86 -21.28 10.68
CA GLN A 73 24.38 -20.82 11.97
C GLN A 73 24.12 -21.98 12.93
N LYS A 74 24.57 -21.86 14.19
CA LYS A 74 24.27 -22.82 15.26
C LYS A 74 22.93 -22.44 15.91
N VAL A 75 21.86 -23.16 15.56
CA VAL A 75 20.56 -23.02 16.22
C VAL A 75 20.61 -23.79 17.54
N GLN A 76 20.38 -23.10 18.67
CA GLN A 76 20.32 -23.72 19.99
C GLN A 76 18.90 -24.21 20.29
N PHE A 77 18.78 -25.41 20.85
CA PHE A 77 17.49 -26.02 21.18
C PHE A 77 17.16 -25.95 22.66
N ALA A 78 15.86 -25.90 22.97
CA ALA A 78 15.38 -26.11 24.31
C ALA A 78 15.64 -27.57 24.74
N THR A 79 16.18 -27.75 25.94
CA THR A 79 16.44 -29.06 26.56
C THR A 79 15.55 -29.22 27.80
N ASN A 80 15.25 -30.47 28.19
CA ASN A 80 14.43 -30.80 29.36
C ASN A 80 13.06 -30.09 29.34
N VAL A 81 12.32 -30.25 28.23
CA VAL A 81 10.96 -29.71 28.07
C VAL A 81 9.99 -30.53 28.90
N ASN A 82 9.45 -29.94 29.97
CA ASN A 82 8.41 -30.51 30.82
C ASN A 82 7.07 -29.80 30.55
N VAL A 83 6.03 -30.59 30.29
CA VAL A 83 4.66 -30.11 30.07
C VAL A 83 3.80 -30.51 31.25
N THR A 84 3.14 -29.54 31.89
CA THR A 84 2.09 -29.82 32.88
C THR A 84 0.75 -29.67 32.16
N LYS A 85 0.07 -30.80 31.94
CA LYS A 85 -1.20 -30.87 31.21
C LYS A 85 -2.26 -30.05 31.94
N HIS A 86 -2.94 -29.16 31.21
CA HIS A 86 -4.11 -28.50 31.74
C HIS A 86 -5.29 -29.49 31.69
N THR A 87 -5.80 -29.94 32.83
CA THR A 87 -7.04 -30.72 32.90
C THR A 87 -8.21 -29.77 32.61
N ILE A 88 -8.55 -29.61 31.34
CA ILE A 88 -9.87 -29.11 30.92
C ILE A 88 -10.54 -30.26 30.17
N GLU A 89 -11.79 -30.51 30.54
CA GLU A 89 -12.71 -31.45 29.91
C GLU A 89 -12.61 -31.35 28.38
N ASN A 90 -12.53 -32.52 27.73
CA ASN A 90 -12.51 -32.70 26.29
C ASN A 90 -13.66 -31.94 25.62
N THR A 91 -13.45 -30.67 25.29
CA THR A 91 -14.04 -30.08 24.09
C THR A 91 -13.17 -30.58 22.97
N SER A 92 -13.68 -31.61 22.28
CA SER A 92 -13.12 -32.09 21.02
C SER A 92 -12.74 -30.88 20.18
N LYS A 93 -11.46 -30.71 19.84
CA LYS A 93 -11.09 -29.89 18.69
C LYS A 93 -11.84 -30.50 17.51
N ALA A 94 -12.93 -29.86 17.10
CA ALA A 94 -13.58 -30.21 15.85
C ALA A 94 -12.50 -30.10 14.78
N GLU A 95 -12.29 -31.17 13.99
CA GLU A 95 -11.59 -31.04 12.73
C GLU A 95 -12.17 -29.82 12.02
N PHE A 96 -11.30 -28.91 11.55
CA PHE A 96 -11.74 -27.71 10.86
C PHE A 96 -12.54 -28.13 9.62
N ASN A 97 -13.87 -28.14 9.75
CA ASN A 97 -14.75 -28.43 8.66
C ASN A 97 -14.90 -27.16 7.84
N PHE A 98 -14.10 -27.10 6.78
CA PHE A 98 -14.00 -26.00 5.85
C PHE A 98 -15.37 -25.48 5.37
N TYR A 99 -16.30 -26.37 5.05
CA TYR A 99 -17.64 -26.00 4.58
C TYR A 99 -18.51 -25.42 5.70
N GLN A 100 -18.43 -25.97 6.91
CA GLN A 100 -19.14 -25.42 8.09
C GLN A 100 -18.63 -24.04 8.48
N PHE A 101 -17.31 -23.80 8.39
CA PHE A 101 -16.73 -22.48 8.61
C PHE A 101 -17.34 -21.45 7.66
N LEU A 102 -17.41 -21.77 6.37
CA LEU A 102 -18.00 -20.88 5.37
C LEU A 102 -19.50 -20.66 5.59
N ASN A 103 -20.25 -21.72 5.90
CA ASN A 103 -21.67 -21.60 6.23
C ASN A 103 -21.90 -20.67 7.43
N SER A 104 -20.99 -20.68 8.41
CA SER A 104 -21.08 -19.79 9.57
C SER A 104 -20.73 -18.33 9.27
N LYS A 105 -19.97 -18.07 8.21
CA LYS A 105 -19.46 -16.74 7.84
C LYS A 105 -20.38 -15.97 6.90
N PHE A 106 -21.23 -16.67 6.14
CA PHE A 106 -22.17 -16.06 5.22
C PHE A 106 -23.58 -15.94 5.81
N ASN A 107 -24.25 -14.82 5.52
CA ASN A 107 -25.66 -14.63 5.83
C ASN A 107 -26.46 -14.22 4.57
N PRO A 108 -27.49 -14.98 4.15
CA PRO A 108 -27.87 -16.31 4.66
C PRO A 108 -26.78 -17.37 4.37
N SER A 109 -26.81 -18.47 5.15
CA SER A 109 -25.91 -19.61 4.95
C SER A 109 -26.05 -20.18 3.53
N PRO A 110 -24.93 -20.43 2.81
CA PRO A 110 -24.94 -21.05 1.48
C PRO A 110 -25.16 -22.57 1.48
N ASP A 111 -25.25 -23.21 2.66
CA ASP A 111 -25.50 -24.64 2.86
C ASP A 111 -24.51 -25.54 2.11
N LEU A 112 -23.23 -25.20 2.19
CA LEU A 112 -22.12 -25.97 1.63
C LEU A 112 -21.90 -27.26 2.43
N THR A 113 -21.86 -28.40 1.74
CA THR A 113 -21.61 -29.73 2.34
C THR A 113 -20.44 -30.46 1.69
N ASP A 114 -20.09 -30.08 0.47
CA ASP A 114 -19.10 -30.75 -0.39
C ASP A 114 -18.65 -29.84 -1.55
N GLU A 115 -17.76 -30.35 -2.41
CA GLU A 115 -17.24 -29.60 -3.55
C GLU A 115 -18.32 -29.29 -4.62
N LEU A 116 -19.33 -30.17 -4.76
CA LEU A 116 -20.43 -30.01 -5.71
C LEU A 116 -21.38 -28.87 -5.32
N SER A 117 -21.77 -28.80 -4.05
CA SER A 117 -22.54 -27.71 -3.46
C SER A 117 -21.78 -26.38 -3.54
N LEU A 118 -20.45 -26.42 -3.36
CA LEU A 118 -19.57 -25.29 -3.61
C LEU A 118 -19.61 -24.81 -5.08
N PHE A 119 -19.41 -25.69 -6.05
CA PHE A 119 -19.47 -25.31 -7.47
C PHE A 119 -20.83 -24.72 -7.86
N LYS A 120 -21.91 -25.29 -7.31
CA LYS A 120 -23.27 -24.79 -7.52
C LYS A 120 -23.45 -23.39 -6.91
N PHE A 121 -22.96 -23.16 -5.70
CA PHE A 121 -22.95 -21.85 -5.06
C PHE A 121 -22.20 -20.81 -5.91
N LEU A 122 -20.99 -21.15 -6.37
CA LEU A 122 -20.18 -20.27 -7.21
C LEU A 122 -20.89 -19.91 -8.52
N LYS A 123 -21.43 -20.92 -9.21
CA LYS A 123 -22.17 -20.71 -10.47
C LYS A 123 -23.41 -19.84 -10.28
N THR A 124 -24.17 -20.07 -9.22
CA THR A 124 -25.40 -19.31 -8.91
C THR A 124 -25.08 -17.83 -8.66
N ASN A 125 -23.92 -17.56 -8.07
CA ASN A 125 -23.50 -16.21 -7.73
C ASN A 125 -22.57 -15.56 -8.76
N ALA A 126 -22.32 -16.21 -9.91
CA ALA A 126 -21.40 -15.77 -10.95
C ALA A 126 -19.95 -15.55 -10.43
N LEU A 127 -19.51 -16.34 -9.45
CA LEU A 127 -18.17 -16.30 -8.89
C LEU A 127 -17.27 -17.33 -9.56
N ARG A 128 -15.99 -16.98 -9.77
CA ARG A 128 -14.97 -17.91 -10.27
C ARG A 128 -14.50 -18.80 -9.13
N TYR A 129 -14.06 -20.02 -9.45
CA TYR A 129 -13.45 -20.92 -8.46
C TYR A 129 -12.21 -20.30 -7.77
N SER A 130 -11.43 -19.48 -8.50
CA SER A 130 -10.30 -18.75 -7.93
C SER A 130 -10.69 -17.76 -6.83
N ALA A 131 -11.90 -17.18 -6.91
CA ALA A 131 -12.40 -16.24 -5.91
C ALA A 131 -12.67 -16.92 -4.55
N PHE A 132 -12.68 -18.26 -4.51
CA PHE A 132 -13.06 -18.99 -3.33
C PHE A 132 -11.97 -19.03 -2.24
N ASN A 133 -10.69 -19.08 -2.63
CA ASN A 133 -9.62 -18.89 -1.65
C ASN A 133 -9.67 -17.47 -1.05
N GLU A 134 -10.10 -16.50 -1.86
CA GLU A 134 -10.26 -15.09 -1.46
C GLU A 134 -11.43 -14.94 -0.48
N VAL A 135 -12.55 -15.62 -0.76
CA VAL A 135 -13.69 -15.77 0.17
C VAL A 135 -13.20 -16.23 1.54
N VAL A 136 -12.41 -17.30 1.58
CA VAL A 136 -11.98 -17.92 2.83
C VAL A 136 -11.07 -16.98 3.61
N VAL A 137 -10.07 -16.40 2.95
CA VAL A 137 -9.10 -15.49 3.58
C VAL A 137 -9.80 -14.23 4.09
N LEU A 138 -10.63 -13.58 3.27
CA LEU A 138 -11.34 -12.37 3.67
C LEU A 138 -12.37 -12.66 4.77
N ALA A 139 -13.09 -13.79 4.71
CA ALA A 139 -14.03 -14.20 5.75
C ALA A 139 -13.34 -14.55 7.08
N GLU A 140 -12.11 -15.07 7.05
CA GLU A 140 -11.28 -15.28 8.25
C GLU A 140 -10.86 -13.96 8.90
N LEU A 141 -10.64 -12.93 8.09
CA LEU A 141 -10.16 -11.61 8.54
C LEU A 141 -11.29 -10.66 8.99
N ILE A 142 -12.52 -10.86 8.51
CA ILE A 142 -13.68 -10.06 8.91
C ILE A 142 -14.27 -10.65 10.19
N ASP A 143 -14.41 -9.80 11.22
CA ASP A 143 -14.89 -10.20 12.54
C ASP A 143 -16.39 -10.61 12.55
N ASN A 144 -17.17 -10.13 11.57
CA ASN A 144 -18.62 -10.35 11.47
C ASN A 144 -19.01 -11.26 10.28
N GLN A 145 -20.27 -11.71 10.28
CA GLN A 145 -20.86 -12.35 9.10
C GLN A 145 -20.97 -11.35 7.94
N ILE A 146 -20.81 -11.85 6.72
CA ILE A 146 -20.96 -11.08 5.48
C ILE A 146 -22.04 -11.68 4.59
N THR A 147 -22.78 -10.85 3.89
CA THR A 147 -23.68 -11.26 2.82
C THR A 147 -22.89 -11.50 1.53
N ILE A 148 -23.49 -12.25 0.60
CA ILE A 148 -22.88 -12.48 -0.72
C ILE A 148 -22.71 -11.15 -1.48
N SER A 149 -23.64 -10.21 -1.30
CA SER A 149 -23.55 -8.89 -1.93
C SER A 149 -22.38 -8.08 -1.39
N GLU A 150 -22.18 -8.08 -0.07
CA GLU A 150 -21.02 -7.43 0.55
C GLU A 150 -19.70 -8.04 0.05
N PHE A 151 -19.66 -9.37 -0.08
CA PHE A 151 -18.49 -10.04 -0.64
C PHE A 151 -18.20 -9.66 -2.10
N LYS A 152 -19.24 -9.53 -2.93
CA LYS A 152 -19.07 -9.05 -4.31
C LYS A 152 -18.50 -7.63 -4.36
N ASN A 153 -18.97 -6.75 -3.48
CA ASN A 153 -18.44 -5.39 -3.38
C ASN A 153 -16.95 -5.37 -2.98
N LEU A 154 -16.52 -6.30 -2.11
CA LEU A 154 -15.10 -6.48 -1.77
C LEU A 154 -14.26 -6.89 -2.99
N ILE A 155 -14.76 -7.80 -3.84
CA ILE A 155 -14.07 -8.20 -5.08
C ILE A 155 -13.99 -7.04 -6.07
N ASP A 156 -15.09 -6.31 -6.24
CA ASP A 156 -15.12 -5.15 -7.14
C ASP A 156 -14.12 -4.08 -6.71
N TYR A 157 -13.99 -3.89 -5.39
CA TYR A 157 -13.01 -2.99 -4.82
C TYR A 157 -11.55 -3.51 -4.98
N ASP A 158 -11.29 -4.81 -4.78
CA ASP A 158 -9.97 -5.41 -5.04
C ASP A 158 -9.54 -5.21 -6.51
N ARG A 159 -10.49 -5.26 -7.46
CA ARG A 159 -10.23 -4.92 -8.86
C ARG A 159 -9.78 -3.47 -9.03
N LYS A 160 -10.48 -2.51 -8.42
CA LYS A 160 -10.07 -1.09 -8.46
C LYS A 160 -8.65 -0.91 -7.90
N TYR A 161 -8.34 -1.61 -6.80
CA TYR A 161 -7.02 -1.58 -6.17
C TYR A 161 -5.92 -2.12 -7.10
N LYS A 162 -6.18 -3.21 -7.82
CA LYS A 162 -5.25 -3.77 -8.82
C LYS A 162 -5.06 -2.87 -10.04
N GLU A 163 -6.12 -2.23 -10.51
CA GLU A 163 -6.05 -1.28 -11.62
C GLU A 163 -5.15 -0.09 -11.28
N PHE A 164 -5.31 0.46 -10.07
CA PHE A 164 -4.41 1.49 -9.54
C PHE A 164 -2.95 1.01 -9.46
N ILE A 165 -2.69 -0.15 -8.86
CA ILE A 165 -1.33 -0.69 -8.77
C ILE A 165 -0.74 -0.86 -10.17
N MET A 166 -1.48 -1.45 -11.12
CA MET A 166 -1.01 -1.67 -12.48
C MET A 166 -0.67 -0.36 -13.20
N LYS A 167 -1.53 0.67 -13.10
CA LYS A 167 -1.29 1.99 -13.68
C LYS A 167 0.07 2.54 -13.23
N TRP A 168 0.31 2.55 -11.94
CA TRP A 168 1.52 3.13 -11.37
C TRP A 168 2.76 2.24 -11.55
N ILE A 169 2.60 0.92 -11.66
CA ILE A 169 3.71 0.04 -12.06
C ILE A 169 4.14 0.35 -13.49
N LEU A 170 3.19 0.54 -14.42
CA LEU A 170 3.53 0.93 -15.80
C LEU A 170 4.24 2.29 -15.84
N PHE A 171 3.79 3.26 -15.03
CA PHE A 171 4.50 4.52 -14.85
C PHE A 171 5.96 4.33 -14.40
N VAL A 172 6.20 3.48 -13.40
CA VAL A 172 7.56 3.15 -12.92
C VAL A 172 8.37 2.46 -14.01
N GLU A 173 7.77 1.50 -14.74
CA GLU A 173 8.43 0.80 -15.84
C GLU A 173 8.88 1.79 -16.93
N ASP A 174 8.01 2.72 -17.32
CA ASP A 174 8.29 3.70 -18.37
C ASP A 174 9.35 4.72 -17.95
N ASP A 175 9.33 5.17 -16.69
CA ASP A 175 10.37 6.07 -16.15
C ASP A 175 11.76 5.41 -16.17
N ILE A 176 11.86 4.14 -15.75
CA ILE A 176 13.11 3.38 -15.76
C ILE A 176 13.60 3.17 -17.19
N LYS A 177 12.72 2.80 -18.13
CA LYS A 177 13.08 2.66 -19.54
C LYS A 177 13.60 3.98 -20.11
N GLY A 178 12.93 5.10 -19.82
CA GLY A 178 13.39 6.43 -20.20
C GLY A 178 14.76 6.78 -19.62
N ARG A 179 15.04 6.43 -18.35
CA ARG A 179 16.37 6.61 -17.75
C ARG A 179 17.44 5.76 -18.44
N ILE A 180 17.14 4.51 -18.80
CA ILE A 180 18.04 3.63 -19.57
C ILE A 180 18.38 4.30 -20.91
N GLU A 181 17.39 4.81 -21.64
CA GLU A 181 17.60 5.49 -22.93
C GLU A 181 18.50 6.73 -22.81
N ASN A 182 18.23 7.56 -21.79
CA ASN A 182 19.07 8.72 -21.48
C ASN A 182 20.50 8.30 -21.16
N ARG A 183 20.68 7.22 -20.38
CA ARG A 183 22.02 6.74 -20.00
C ARG A 183 22.78 6.18 -21.19
N PHE A 184 22.11 5.45 -22.08
CA PHE A 184 22.71 4.97 -23.33
C PHE A 184 23.17 6.13 -24.22
N SER A 185 22.37 7.20 -24.27
CA SER A 185 22.70 8.43 -25.01
C SER A 185 23.91 9.15 -24.39
N GLU A 186 23.95 9.30 -23.06
CA GLU A 186 25.08 9.91 -22.33
C GLU A 186 26.40 9.16 -22.56
N LEU A 187 26.33 7.82 -22.63
CA LEU A 187 27.49 6.95 -22.85
C LEU A 187 27.82 6.72 -24.33
N ASN A 188 27.06 7.31 -25.25
CA ASN A 188 27.18 7.11 -26.70
C ASN A 188 27.12 5.62 -27.12
N ILE A 189 26.33 4.81 -26.41
CA ILE A 189 26.12 3.40 -26.75
C ILE A 189 25.18 3.35 -27.96
N THR A 190 25.68 2.81 -29.07
CA THR A 190 24.90 2.69 -30.31
C THR A 190 24.08 1.41 -30.34
N ASN A 191 22.96 1.40 -31.08
CA ASN A 191 22.15 0.18 -31.29
C ASN A 191 22.99 -0.96 -31.88
N SER A 192 23.96 -0.66 -32.75
CA SER A 192 24.87 -1.66 -33.31
C SER A 192 25.80 -2.28 -32.27
N ASP A 193 26.33 -1.47 -31.35
CA ASP A 193 27.18 -1.96 -30.25
C ASP A 193 26.36 -2.87 -29.32
N LEU A 194 25.17 -2.41 -28.94
CA LEU A 194 24.22 -3.17 -28.14
C LEU A 194 23.93 -4.55 -28.74
N ILE A 195 23.54 -4.61 -30.02
CA ILE A 195 23.25 -5.88 -30.71
C ILE A 195 24.49 -6.79 -30.77
N THR A 196 25.68 -6.23 -30.96
CA THR A 196 26.94 -7.00 -30.99
C THR A 196 27.25 -7.63 -29.63
N LYS A 197 27.06 -6.87 -28.55
CA LYS A 197 27.20 -7.36 -27.17
C LYS A 197 26.17 -8.43 -26.84
N PHE A 198 24.91 -8.23 -27.25
CA PHE A 198 23.87 -9.25 -27.11
C PHE A 198 24.20 -10.54 -27.84
N ASP A 199 24.74 -10.46 -29.06
CA ASP A 199 25.08 -11.65 -29.84
C ASP A 199 26.24 -12.47 -29.25
N SER A 200 27.06 -11.84 -28.42
CA SER A 200 28.22 -12.42 -27.73
C SER A 200 27.83 -13.15 -26.42
N ASN A 201 26.70 -12.79 -25.81
CA ASN A 201 26.18 -13.41 -24.58
C ASN A 201 25.01 -14.37 -24.90
N LYS A 202 25.12 -15.67 -24.54
CA LYS A 202 24.14 -16.71 -24.94
C LYS A 202 22.72 -16.44 -24.45
N ASP A 203 22.54 -16.01 -23.21
CA ASP A 203 21.22 -15.81 -22.61
C ASP A 203 20.58 -14.52 -23.14
N ALA A 204 21.37 -13.45 -23.21
CA ALA A 204 20.97 -12.17 -23.78
C ALA A 204 20.61 -12.29 -25.27
N LYS A 205 21.33 -13.11 -26.04
CA LYS A 205 21.07 -13.40 -27.46
C LYS A 205 19.69 -14.00 -27.70
N LYS A 206 19.20 -14.84 -26.78
CA LYS A 206 17.86 -15.43 -26.91
C LYS A 206 16.79 -14.35 -26.70
N LEU A 207 16.94 -13.55 -25.64
CA LEU A 207 16.04 -12.45 -25.30
C LEU A 207 15.88 -11.46 -26.46
N ILE A 208 16.99 -10.98 -27.03
CA ILE A 208 16.93 -10.00 -28.13
C ILE A 208 16.30 -10.60 -29.40
N LYS A 209 16.59 -11.87 -29.73
CA LYS A 209 16.01 -12.53 -30.91
C LYS A 209 14.51 -12.72 -30.80
N GLU A 210 14.01 -13.07 -29.62
CA GLU A 210 12.57 -13.18 -29.38
C GLU A 210 11.90 -11.80 -29.46
N THR A 211 12.55 -10.77 -28.91
CA THR A 211 12.08 -9.39 -28.96
C THR A 211 12.00 -8.85 -30.38
N LEU A 212 13.05 -8.98 -31.19
CA LEU A 212 13.05 -8.57 -32.60
C LEU A 212 11.98 -9.31 -33.42
N LYS A 213 11.64 -10.56 -33.08
CA LYS A 213 10.51 -11.27 -33.70
C LYS A 213 9.16 -10.65 -33.32
N LYS A 214 8.96 -10.24 -32.05
CA LYS A 214 7.74 -9.54 -31.59
C LYS A 214 7.58 -8.21 -32.32
N ILE A 215 8.63 -7.38 -32.35
CA ILE A 215 8.65 -6.08 -33.06
C ILE A 215 8.32 -6.29 -34.53
N ARG A 216 9.01 -7.23 -35.20
CA ARG A 216 8.70 -7.55 -36.61
C ARG A 216 7.23 -7.89 -36.81
N LYS A 217 6.63 -8.72 -35.94
CA LYS A 217 5.21 -9.08 -36.05
C LYS A 217 4.28 -7.86 -35.94
N LYS A 218 4.61 -6.89 -35.08
CA LYS A 218 3.79 -5.68 -34.85
C LYS A 218 3.93 -4.62 -35.94
N TYR A 219 5.11 -4.50 -36.56
CA TYR A 219 5.45 -3.38 -37.43
C TYR A 219 5.61 -3.72 -38.92
N LEU A 220 5.84 -4.99 -39.29
CA LEU A 220 6.10 -5.39 -40.68
C LEU A 220 4.92 -5.11 -41.64
N LEU A 221 3.68 -5.10 -41.13
CA LEU A 221 2.46 -4.95 -41.93
C LEU A 221 1.72 -3.63 -41.70
N ARG A 222 2.35 -2.64 -41.06
CA ARG A 222 1.74 -1.31 -40.89
C ARG A 222 1.90 -0.48 -42.16
N ASP A 223 0.84 0.24 -42.55
CA ASP A 223 0.81 1.06 -43.79
C ASP A 223 1.89 2.15 -43.81
N ALA A 224 2.35 2.60 -42.64
CA ALA A 224 3.54 3.40 -42.45
C ALA A 224 4.54 2.59 -41.63
N GLY A 225 5.48 1.89 -42.29
CA GLY A 225 6.59 1.24 -41.61
C GLY A 225 7.47 2.28 -40.90
N ASP A 226 8.02 1.93 -39.72
CA ASP A 226 8.96 2.81 -39.04
C ASP A 226 10.33 2.75 -39.71
N LEU A 227 10.80 3.90 -40.23
CA LEU A 227 12.05 4.03 -40.98
C LEU A 227 13.30 3.72 -40.16
N ARG A 228 13.19 3.69 -38.82
CA ARG A 228 14.29 3.35 -37.90
C ARG A 228 14.55 1.84 -37.81
N LEU A 229 13.69 1.01 -38.41
CA LEU A 229 13.83 -0.46 -38.41
C LEU A 229 14.68 -0.93 -39.59
N HIS A 230 15.72 -1.72 -39.32
CA HIS A 230 16.60 -2.25 -40.36
C HIS A 230 16.35 -3.75 -40.60
N TYR A 231 15.76 -4.05 -41.75
CA TYR A 231 15.49 -5.41 -42.19
C TYR A 231 16.58 -5.92 -43.13
N GLU A 232 17.03 -7.14 -42.90
CA GLU A 232 17.81 -7.90 -43.86
C GLU A 232 16.87 -8.54 -44.89
N PRO A 233 17.00 -8.18 -46.18
CA PRO A 233 16.22 -8.79 -47.24
C PRO A 233 16.66 -10.24 -47.42
N VAL A 234 15.70 -11.17 -47.42
CA VAL A 234 15.95 -12.58 -47.67
C VAL A 234 15.05 -13.01 -48.82
N THR A 235 15.64 -13.59 -49.87
CA THR A 235 14.89 -14.09 -51.03
C THR A 235 13.89 -15.15 -50.59
N ASP A 236 12.63 -15.04 -51.06
CA ASP A 236 11.52 -15.95 -50.80
C ASP A 236 11.18 -16.18 -49.31
N LYS A 237 11.56 -15.25 -48.42
CA LYS A 237 11.26 -15.33 -46.97
C LYS A 237 10.86 -13.97 -46.41
N VAL A 238 10.09 -14.00 -45.31
CA VAL A 238 9.78 -12.81 -44.53
C VAL A 238 11.09 -12.16 -44.06
N PRO A 239 11.33 -10.86 -44.33
CA PRO A 239 12.56 -10.16 -43.96
C PRO A 239 12.91 -10.34 -42.48
N LYS A 240 14.19 -10.47 -42.18
CA LYS A 240 14.66 -10.62 -40.81
C LYS A 240 14.99 -9.25 -40.25
N LEU A 241 14.40 -8.87 -39.12
CA LEU A 241 14.76 -7.64 -38.44
C LEU A 241 16.14 -7.83 -37.78
N GLN A 242 17.12 -7.01 -38.16
CA GLN A 242 18.48 -7.06 -37.60
C GLN A 242 18.68 -6.06 -36.47
N VAL A 243 18.19 -4.84 -36.64
CA VAL A 243 18.34 -3.77 -35.66
C VAL A 243 17.00 -3.07 -35.46
N ALA A 244 16.66 -2.83 -34.20
CA ALA A 244 15.55 -1.98 -33.79
C ALA A 244 16.08 -0.90 -32.84
N PRO A 245 15.45 0.28 -32.80
CA PRO A 245 15.71 1.31 -31.79
C PRO A 245 15.53 0.79 -30.36
N LEU A 246 16.28 1.34 -29.41
CA LEU A 246 16.27 0.93 -28.01
C LEU A 246 14.88 1.10 -27.37
N ASP A 247 14.20 2.21 -27.63
CA ASP A 247 12.81 2.47 -27.20
C ASP A 247 11.88 1.32 -27.59
N MET A 248 11.93 0.91 -28.86
CA MET A 248 11.12 -0.21 -29.36
C MET A 248 11.49 -1.57 -28.77
N ILE A 249 12.75 -1.76 -28.37
CA ILE A 249 13.21 -2.98 -27.70
C ILE A 249 12.66 -3.02 -26.28
N LEU A 250 12.79 -1.91 -25.55
CA LEU A 250 12.33 -1.77 -24.17
C LEU A 250 10.81 -1.86 -24.03
N ASP A 251 10.05 -1.37 -25.02
CA ASP A 251 8.58 -1.48 -25.07
C ASP A 251 8.06 -2.93 -25.14
N GLU A 252 8.86 -3.87 -25.65
CA GLU A 252 8.47 -5.28 -25.73
C GLU A 252 8.83 -6.08 -24.48
N PHE A 253 9.56 -5.48 -23.54
CA PHE A 253 10.00 -6.15 -22.32
C PHE A 253 8.90 -6.19 -21.27
N THR A 254 8.67 -7.38 -20.73
CA THR A 254 8.04 -7.57 -19.43
C THR A 254 8.99 -7.14 -18.31
N VAL A 255 8.49 -6.89 -17.09
CA VAL A 255 9.32 -6.61 -15.90
C VAL A 255 10.49 -7.58 -15.74
N LYS A 256 10.25 -8.87 -16.01
CA LYS A 256 11.31 -9.89 -15.92
C LYS A 256 12.38 -9.67 -17.00
N GLU A 257 11.97 -9.48 -18.24
CA GLU A 257 12.88 -9.22 -19.36
C GLU A 257 13.65 -7.89 -19.15
N LEU A 258 13.02 -6.89 -18.52
CA LEU A 258 13.65 -5.64 -18.13
C LEU A 258 14.72 -5.83 -17.04
N LEU A 259 14.45 -6.66 -16.03
CA LEU A 259 15.46 -7.04 -15.01
C LEU A 259 16.65 -7.77 -15.64
N ASP A 260 16.38 -8.74 -16.51
CA ASP A 260 17.41 -9.49 -17.23
C ASP A 260 18.25 -8.52 -18.09
N PHE A 261 17.61 -7.50 -18.70
CA PHE A 261 18.28 -6.45 -19.47
C PHE A 261 19.14 -5.53 -18.59
N ILE A 262 18.61 -5.02 -17.47
CA ILE A 262 19.37 -4.16 -16.54
C ILE A 262 20.61 -4.90 -16.04
N HIS A 263 20.45 -6.14 -15.60
CA HIS A 263 21.56 -6.96 -15.13
C HIS A 263 22.63 -7.17 -16.23
N PHE A 264 22.19 -7.43 -17.47
CA PHE A 264 23.09 -7.50 -18.62
C PHE A 264 23.84 -6.19 -18.84
N THR A 265 23.15 -5.04 -18.81
CA THR A 265 23.78 -3.73 -19.04
C THR A 265 24.80 -3.37 -17.97
N MET A 266 24.50 -3.67 -16.70
CA MET A 266 25.42 -3.43 -15.58
C MET A 266 26.72 -4.26 -15.72
N ASN A 267 26.61 -5.49 -16.24
CA ASN A 267 27.76 -6.37 -16.42
C ASN A 267 28.61 -6.03 -17.66
N GLU A 268 27.98 -5.63 -18.76
CA GLU A 268 28.67 -5.37 -20.03
C GLU A 268 29.24 -3.95 -20.14
N TYR A 269 28.64 -2.98 -19.44
CA TYR A 269 29.01 -1.57 -19.48
C TYR A 269 29.36 -1.09 -18.07
N ALA A 270 30.64 -1.14 -17.71
CA ALA A 270 31.10 -0.74 -16.37
C ALA A 270 30.72 0.71 -16.01
N ASP A 271 30.70 1.61 -17.00
CA ASP A 271 30.31 3.01 -16.80
C ASP A 271 28.79 3.20 -16.66
N PHE A 272 27.97 2.21 -17.01
CA PHE A 272 26.52 2.30 -16.85
C PHE A 272 26.13 2.51 -15.38
N CYS A 273 26.77 1.77 -14.46
CA CYS A 273 26.57 1.88 -13.02
C CYS A 273 27.08 3.20 -12.41
N ASN A 274 27.97 3.93 -13.09
CA ASN A 274 28.52 5.20 -12.64
C ASN A 274 27.57 6.36 -12.94
N ASP A 275 26.36 6.29 -12.37
CA ASP A 275 25.29 7.26 -12.56
C ASP A 275 25.10 8.11 -11.30
N ASN A 276 25.29 9.42 -11.42
CA ASN A 276 25.17 10.36 -10.30
C ASN A 276 23.72 10.58 -9.85
N THR A 277 22.75 10.15 -10.66
CA THR A 277 21.32 10.41 -10.47
C THR A 277 20.53 9.14 -10.12
N THR A 278 21.05 7.96 -10.43
CA THR A 278 20.32 6.70 -10.26
C THR A 278 21.24 5.60 -9.73
N ASP A 279 20.77 4.90 -8.70
CA ASP A 279 21.44 3.72 -8.15
C ASP A 279 20.84 2.46 -8.80
N TRP A 280 21.53 1.93 -9.81
CA TRP A 280 21.03 0.83 -10.65
C TRP A 280 20.91 -0.51 -9.90
N GLU A 281 21.74 -0.75 -8.88
CA GLU A 281 21.61 -1.92 -8.00
C GLU A 281 20.30 -1.85 -7.21
N LYS A 282 19.98 -0.68 -6.65
CA LYS A 282 18.69 -0.47 -5.97
C LYS A 282 17.51 -0.56 -6.92
N VAL A 283 17.61 -0.01 -8.13
CA VAL A 283 16.53 -0.11 -9.14
C VAL A 283 16.26 -1.58 -9.48
N TYR A 284 17.31 -2.39 -9.65
CA TYR A 284 17.18 -3.82 -9.88
C TYR A 284 16.48 -4.52 -8.71
N ASP A 285 16.89 -4.26 -7.47
CA ASP A 285 16.26 -4.83 -6.27
C ASP A 285 14.79 -4.46 -6.17
N TYR A 286 14.44 -3.18 -6.35
CA TYR A 286 13.05 -2.71 -6.29
C TYR A 286 12.18 -3.31 -7.40
N LEU A 287 12.66 -3.36 -8.64
CA LEU A 287 11.95 -3.99 -9.74
C LEU A 287 11.74 -5.50 -9.51
N SER A 288 12.70 -6.17 -8.87
CA SER A 288 12.60 -7.58 -8.54
C SER A 288 11.46 -7.86 -7.56
N GLU A 289 11.27 -6.98 -6.57
CA GLU A 289 10.16 -7.04 -5.63
C GLU A 289 8.84 -6.67 -6.31
N LEU A 290 8.81 -5.67 -7.19
CA LEU A 290 7.62 -5.23 -7.95
C LEU A 290 7.00 -6.32 -8.81
N LYS A 291 7.81 -7.25 -9.32
CA LYS A 291 7.36 -8.36 -10.16
C LYS A 291 6.21 -9.15 -9.53
N LEU A 292 6.22 -9.32 -8.20
CA LEU A 292 5.17 -10.07 -7.50
C LEU A 292 3.82 -9.38 -7.62
N ILE A 293 3.73 -8.11 -7.19
CA ILE A 293 2.47 -7.35 -7.23
C ILE A 293 2.03 -7.03 -8.65
N ARG A 294 2.98 -6.85 -9.59
CA ARG A 294 2.68 -6.71 -11.01
C ARG A 294 1.97 -7.95 -11.52
N ASN A 295 2.49 -9.14 -11.21
CA ASN A 295 1.88 -10.40 -11.64
C ASN A 295 0.53 -10.63 -10.96
N ILE A 296 0.41 -10.36 -9.66
CA ILE A 296 -0.88 -10.45 -8.96
C ILE A 296 -1.91 -9.51 -9.59
N SER A 297 -1.51 -8.29 -9.93
CA SER A 297 -2.40 -7.28 -10.51
C SER A 297 -2.78 -7.58 -11.97
N ALA A 298 -1.86 -8.20 -12.74
CA ALA A 298 -2.09 -8.62 -14.12
C ALA A 298 -2.90 -9.93 -14.23
N HIS A 299 -2.96 -10.71 -13.16
CA HIS A 299 -3.63 -12.01 -13.13
C HIS A 299 -4.85 -11.99 -12.20
N GLY A 300 -5.72 -12.98 -12.31
CA GLY A 300 -7.02 -12.99 -11.64
C GLY A 300 -7.00 -13.28 -10.13
N ASN A 301 -5.88 -13.08 -9.44
CA ASN A 301 -5.74 -13.30 -8.01
C ASN A 301 -6.13 -12.02 -7.23
N SER A 302 -6.72 -12.17 -6.05
CA SER A 302 -6.98 -11.06 -5.14
C SER A 302 -5.70 -10.55 -4.50
N PHE A 303 -5.49 -9.25 -4.65
CA PHE A 303 -4.36 -8.57 -4.04
C PHE A 303 -4.58 -8.45 -2.53
N LEU A 304 -5.78 -8.02 -2.11
CA LEU A 304 -6.09 -7.79 -0.70
C LEU A 304 -6.02 -9.09 0.11
N SER A 305 -6.48 -10.21 -0.45
CA SER A 305 -6.34 -11.52 0.19
C SER A 305 -4.86 -11.87 0.36
N ALA A 306 -4.04 -11.72 -0.67
CA ALA A 306 -2.62 -12.03 -0.59
C ALA A 306 -1.84 -11.11 0.36
N ALA A 307 -2.21 -9.82 0.44
CA ALA A 307 -1.58 -8.81 1.30
C ALA A 307 -1.98 -8.92 2.78
N PHE A 308 -3.22 -9.35 3.07
CA PHE A 308 -3.71 -9.49 4.45
C PHE A 308 -3.64 -10.91 5.00
N ASP A 309 -3.37 -11.91 4.16
CA ASP A 309 -3.22 -13.29 4.62
C ASP A 309 -2.01 -13.43 5.58
N LYS A 310 -2.31 -13.96 6.77
CA LYS A 310 -1.33 -14.27 7.82
C LYS A 310 -0.52 -15.53 7.51
N LYS A 311 -1.01 -16.38 6.61
CA LYS A 311 -0.42 -17.67 6.21
C LYS A 311 0.43 -17.55 4.93
N ASN A 312 0.35 -16.43 4.22
CA ASN A 312 1.08 -16.19 2.98
C ASN A 312 2.56 -15.88 3.27
N ASN A 313 3.29 -16.94 3.63
CA ASN A 313 4.68 -16.90 4.06
C ASN A 313 5.61 -17.23 2.88
N PRO A 314 6.42 -16.30 2.37
CA PRO A 314 7.55 -16.66 1.53
C PRO A 314 8.67 -17.25 2.41
N ASN A 315 9.42 -18.21 1.88
CA ASN A 315 10.59 -18.83 2.49
C ASN A 315 11.79 -17.86 2.64
N TYR A 316 11.62 -16.70 3.29
CA TYR A 316 12.69 -15.70 3.41
C TYR A 316 13.76 -16.05 4.46
N LEU A 317 13.49 -17.02 5.34
CA LEU A 317 14.55 -17.62 6.17
C LEU A 317 15.55 -18.45 5.35
N LEU A 318 15.30 -18.69 4.04
CA LEU A 318 16.07 -19.61 3.19
C LEU A 318 16.65 -18.97 1.91
N GLU A 319 16.30 -17.72 1.58
CA GLU A 319 16.88 -16.97 0.46
C GLU A 319 17.94 -15.96 0.96
N GLU A 320 18.89 -15.62 0.09
CA GLU A 320 20.24 -15.07 0.36
C GLU A 320 20.33 -13.73 1.13
N ASN A 321 19.23 -13.19 1.64
CA ASN A 321 19.18 -11.96 2.43
C ASN A 321 19.41 -12.17 3.95
N ALA A 322 19.94 -13.32 4.35
CA ALA A 322 20.22 -13.68 5.75
C ALA A 322 21.34 -12.83 6.42
N GLN A 323 21.95 -11.87 5.72
CA GLN A 323 22.92 -10.94 6.33
C GLN A 323 22.28 -9.95 7.32
N ILE A 324 20.95 -9.91 7.45
CA ILE A 324 20.23 -8.98 8.33
C ILE A 324 20.24 -9.42 9.82
N PHE A 325 20.69 -10.63 10.16
CA PHE A 325 20.63 -11.16 11.54
C PHE A 325 21.99 -11.33 12.25
N GLY A 326 22.97 -10.47 11.94
CA GLY A 326 24.29 -10.48 12.59
C GLY A 326 24.57 -9.32 13.55
N GLU A 327 23.93 -8.17 13.35
CA GLU A 327 24.20 -6.96 14.15
C GLU A 327 22.88 -6.24 14.47
N ASP A 328 22.84 -5.62 15.65
CA ASP A 328 21.66 -4.94 16.19
C ASP A 328 21.10 -3.92 15.18
N PRO A 329 19.91 -4.17 14.58
CA PRO A 329 19.34 -3.29 13.57
C PRO A 329 18.95 -1.91 14.14
N PHE A 330 18.98 -1.75 15.47
CA PHE A 330 18.70 -0.48 16.14
C PHE A 330 19.93 0.43 16.28
N TYR A 331 21.16 -0.06 16.00
CA TYR A 331 22.39 0.62 16.43
C TYR A 331 23.48 0.83 15.36
N ILE A 332 23.12 0.99 14.08
CA ILE A 332 24.09 1.39 13.04
C ILE A 332 23.61 2.60 12.25
N ASP A 333 24.48 3.61 12.17
CA ASP A 333 24.37 4.87 11.39
C ASP A 333 24.26 4.62 9.85
N ARG A 334 24.16 3.35 9.43
CA ARG A 334 23.79 2.92 8.06
C ARG A 334 22.27 2.88 7.83
N SER A 335 21.44 3.10 8.85
CA SER A 335 19.98 3.26 8.69
C SER A 335 19.56 4.41 7.76
N LYS A 336 20.50 5.28 7.36
CA LYS A 336 20.30 6.31 6.33
C LYS A 336 20.25 5.77 4.90
N THR A 337 20.69 4.53 4.65
CA THR A 337 20.78 3.97 3.28
C THR A 337 19.63 3.05 2.85
N TYR A 338 18.69 2.71 3.73
CA TYR A 338 17.61 1.75 3.42
C TYR A 338 16.21 2.33 3.69
N SER A 339 15.44 2.59 2.62
CA SER A 339 14.14 3.27 2.66
C SER A 339 13.05 2.53 3.44
N ILE A 340 13.16 1.19 3.55
CA ILE A 340 12.17 0.36 4.25
C ILE A 340 12.10 0.67 5.76
N PHE A 341 13.16 1.24 6.35
CA PHE A 341 13.19 1.60 7.77
C PHE A 341 12.64 3.01 8.08
N ASN A 342 12.26 3.79 7.06
CA ASN A 342 11.42 4.98 7.30
C ASN A 342 10.05 4.59 7.89
N LEU A 343 9.61 3.33 7.69
CA LEU A 343 8.43 2.73 8.34
C LEU A 343 8.57 2.58 9.86
N VAL A 344 9.79 2.63 10.41
CA VAL A 344 10.03 2.57 11.87
C VAL A 344 9.87 3.97 12.49
N ARG A 345 9.92 5.04 11.68
CA ARG A 345 9.67 6.42 12.13
C ARG A 345 8.20 6.83 12.04
N SER A 346 7.42 6.24 11.14
CA SER A 346 5.98 6.51 11.02
C SER A 346 5.19 6.27 12.32
N PRO A 347 5.45 5.21 13.14
CA PRO A 347 4.71 4.96 14.35
C PRO A 347 4.86 6.08 15.38
N ILE A 348 6.03 6.74 15.44
CA ILE A 348 6.24 7.89 16.33
C ILE A 348 5.31 9.05 15.95
N LYS A 349 5.15 9.32 14.64
CA LYS A 349 4.17 10.31 14.16
C LYS A 349 2.72 9.87 14.44
N LEU A 350 2.40 8.58 14.27
CA LEU A 350 1.08 8.04 14.59
C LEU A 350 0.74 8.17 16.09
N THR A 351 1.72 8.00 16.97
CA THR A 351 1.56 8.25 18.42
C THR A 351 1.29 9.72 18.69
N SER A 352 2.01 10.64 18.03
CA SER A 352 1.77 12.08 18.19
C SER A 352 0.38 12.52 17.71
N LYS A 353 -0.20 11.82 16.72
CA LYS A 353 -1.57 12.02 16.24
C LYS A 353 -2.63 11.28 17.08
N GLY A 354 -2.23 10.55 18.14
CA GLY A 354 -3.14 9.82 19.01
C GLY A 354 -3.72 8.53 18.42
N HIS A 355 -3.27 8.09 17.24
CA HIS A 355 -3.79 6.89 16.58
C HIS A 355 -3.28 5.59 17.20
N ILE A 356 -2.12 5.62 17.87
CA ILE A 356 -1.53 4.43 18.52
C ILE A 356 -0.95 4.76 19.90
N SER A 357 -1.09 3.82 20.84
CA SER A 357 -0.64 3.97 22.23
C SER A 357 0.86 3.69 22.43
N SER A 358 1.46 2.80 21.64
CA SER A 358 2.89 2.46 21.72
C SER A 358 3.52 2.41 20.33
N PRO A 359 4.43 3.35 19.99
CA PRO A 359 5.11 3.36 18.71
C PRO A 359 6.03 2.15 18.53
N GLN A 360 6.67 1.66 19.61
CA GLN A 360 7.55 0.50 19.53
C GLN A 360 6.78 -0.78 19.21
N GLN A 361 5.65 -1.03 19.88
CA GLN A 361 4.84 -2.23 19.63
C GLN A 361 4.31 -2.25 18.19
N PHE A 362 3.88 -1.09 17.69
CA PHE A 362 3.37 -0.96 16.33
C PHE A 362 4.49 -1.12 15.28
N ALA A 363 5.69 -0.56 15.53
CA ALA A 363 6.85 -0.77 14.66
C ALA A 363 7.24 -2.25 14.57
N VAL A 364 7.28 -2.95 15.71
CA VAL A 364 7.59 -4.40 15.76
C VAL A 364 6.53 -5.20 15.00
N LEU A 365 5.24 -4.89 15.19
CA LEU A 365 4.13 -5.56 14.50
C LEU A 365 4.27 -5.47 12.98
N TRP A 366 4.49 -4.26 12.45
CA TRP A 366 4.62 -4.05 11.01
C TRP A 366 5.89 -4.66 10.44
N THR A 367 7.01 -4.55 11.16
CA THR A 367 8.27 -5.18 10.76
C THR A 367 8.10 -6.69 10.63
N GLN A 368 7.48 -7.35 11.62
CA GLN A 368 7.19 -8.78 11.58
C GLN A 368 6.30 -9.14 10.38
N LYS A 369 5.26 -8.36 10.11
CA LYS A 369 4.36 -8.60 8.98
C LYS A 369 5.05 -8.43 7.62
N LEU A 370 5.88 -7.40 7.46
CA LEU A 370 6.62 -7.16 6.21
C LEU A 370 7.64 -8.27 5.94
N LEU A 371 8.26 -8.81 6.98
CA LEU A 371 9.18 -9.94 6.83
C LEU A 371 8.44 -11.23 6.46
N ASN A 372 7.23 -11.44 6.99
CA ASN A 372 6.47 -12.66 6.81
C ASN A 372 5.51 -12.65 5.60
N ASN A 373 5.19 -11.51 4.99
CA ASN A 373 4.27 -11.43 3.86
C ASN A 373 4.92 -10.70 2.67
N GLN A 374 5.29 -11.46 1.64
CA GLN A 374 5.96 -10.93 0.45
C GLN A 374 5.11 -9.94 -0.33
N THR A 375 3.81 -10.21 -0.43
CA THR A 375 2.87 -9.37 -1.20
C THR A 375 2.77 -8.01 -0.57
N LEU A 376 2.61 -7.98 0.75
CA LEU A 376 2.59 -6.76 1.54
C LEU A 376 3.91 -6.00 1.37
N ARG A 377 5.05 -6.65 1.57
CA ARG A 377 6.37 -6.02 1.40
C ARG A 377 6.58 -5.43 0.01
N SER A 378 6.25 -6.18 -1.03
CA SER A 378 6.34 -5.74 -2.43
C SER A 378 5.45 -4.52 -2.68
N PHE A 379 4.25 -4.47 -2.10
CA PHE A 379 3.38 -3.30 -2.16
C PHE A 379 3.98 -2.07 -1.46
N PHE A 380 4.67 -2.25 -0.32
CA PHE A 380 5.39 -1.13 0.30
C PHE A 380 6.52 -0.61 -0.59
N TYR A 381 7.31 -1.50 -1.19
CA TYR A 381 8.37 -1.10 -2.12
C TYR A 381 7.84 -0.33 -3.31
N PHE A 382 6.74 -0.81 -3.90
CA PHE A 382 5.99 -0.09 -4.93
C PHE A 382 5.63 1.33 -4.51
N TYR A 383 4.97 1.46 -3.37
CA TYR A 383 4.52 2.76 -2.89
C TYR A 383 5.69 3.73 -2.69
N PHE A 384 6.79 3.27 -2.08
CA PHE A 384 7.99 4.10 -1.92
C PHE A 384 8.59 4.52 -3.25
N MET A 385 8.66 3.60 -4.21
CA MET A 385 9.23 3.88 -5.52
C MET A 385 8.41 4.92 -6.28
N VAL A 386 7.09 4.80 -6.28
CA VAL A 386 6.20 5.80 -6.90
C VAL A 386 6.33 7.14 -6.19
N CYS A 387 6.35 7.18 -4.85
CA CYS A 387 6.54 8.42 -4.11
C CYS A 387 7.88 9.11 -4.44
N TYR A 388 8.95 8.33 -4.60
CA TYR A 388 10.26 8.83 -4.94
C TYR A 388 10.30 9.39 -6.36
N LEU A 389 9.82 8.63 -7.35
CA LEU A 389 9.84 9.04 -8.76
C LEU A 389 8.90 10.21 -9.06
N THR A 390 7.80 10.28 -8.32
CA THR A 390 6.87 11.40 -8.46
C THR A 390 7.30 12.63 -7.67
N ASP A 391 8.36 12.56 -6.84
CA ASP A 391 8.71 13.67 -5.97
C ASP A 391 8.99 14.96 -6.76
N ALA A 392 8.47 16.09 -6.27
CA ALA A 392 8.46 17.38 -6.96
C ALA A 392 7.79 17.44 -8.37
N THR A 393 7.06 16.40 -8.79
CA THR A 393 6.30 16.40 -10.06
C THR A 393 4.79 16.60 -9.84
N CYS A 394 4.06 16.95 -10.91
CA CYS A 394 2.59 16.97 -10.89
C CYS A 394 1.97 15.58 -10.65
N ALA A 395 2.66 14.50 -11.06
CA ALA A 395 2.22 13.12 -10.85
C ALA A 395 2.12 12.73 -9.37
N LYS A 396 2.86 13.40 -8.47
CA LYS A 396 2.74 13.19 -7.01
C LYS A 396 1.35 13.51 -6.51
N LYS A 397 0.76 14.60 -7.00
CA LYS A 397 -0.60 15.02 -6.65
C LYS A 397 -1.61 13.99 -7.15
N GLU A 398 -1.45 13.54 -8.39
CA GLU A 398 -2.31 12.52 -9.00
C GLU A 398 -2.27 11.20 -8.20
N PHE A 399 -1.07 10.67 -7.93
CA PHE A 399 -0.89 9.45 -7.13
C PHE A 399 -1.54 9.57 -5.74
N LYS A 400 -1.29 10.70 -5.06
CA LYS A 400 -1.80 10.97 -3.71
C LYS A 400 -3.33 11.08 -3.69
N ASN A 401 -3.94 11.64 -4.73
CA ASN A 401 -5.40 11.76 -4.84
C ASN A 401 -6.05 10.41 -5.15
N GLU A 402 -5.51 9.65 -6.11
CA GLU A 402 -6.02 8.31 -6.42
C GLU A 402 -5.89 7.33 -5.25
N LEU A 403 -4.77 7.39 -4.51
CA LEU A 403 -4.57 6.55 -3.32
C LEU A 403 -5.59 6.86 -2.23
N ARG A 404 -5.98 8.13 -2.09
CA ARG A 404 -7.02 8.55 -1.14
C ARG A 404 -8.41 8.09 -1.54
N GLU A 405 -8.74 8.22 -2.81
CA GLU A 405 -9.98 7.70 -3.37
C GLU A 405 -10.10 6.19 -3.14
N LEU A 406 -9.00 5.44 -3.32
CA LEU A 406 -8.96 4.03 -2.94
C LEU A 406 -9.33 3.87 -1.46
N PHE A 407 -8.65 4.54 -0.54
CA PHE A 407 -8.98 4.41 0.89
C PHE A 407 -10.30 5.08 1.34
N GLY A 408 -11.11 5.55 0.39
CA GLY A 408 -12.44 6.11 0.63
C GLY A 408 -12.40 7.50 1.24
N GLU A 409 -11.25 8.18 1.14
CA GLU A 409 -11.16 9.60 1.43
C GLU A 409 -11.60 10.34 0.18
N THR A 410 -12.86 10.74 0.16
CA THR A 410 -13.46 11.57 -0.89
C THR A 410 -13.87 12.91 -0.31
N PRO A 411 -13.89 13.99 -1.12
CA PRO A 411 -14.48 15.24 -0.68
C PRO A 411 -15.93 15.04 -0.24
N ASN A 412 -16.33 15.78 0.78
CA ASN A 412 -17.71 15.87 1.22
C ASN A 412 -18.57 16.52 0.12
N LYS A 413 -19.36 15.71 -0.59
CA LYS A 413 -20.27 16.20 -1.64
C LYS A 413 -21.50 16.85 -1.04
N VAL A 414 -21.74 18.11 -1.37
CA VAL A 414 -22.85 18.91 -0.84
C VAL A 414 -23.48 19.75 -1.95
N ASN A 415 -24.80 19.90 -1.92
CA ASN A 415 -25.52 20.80 -2.81
C ASN A 415 -25.86 22.10 -2.06
N PHE A 416 -25.18 23.20 -2.40
CA PHE A 416 -25.35 24.46 -1.67
C PHE A 416 -26.76 25.05 -1.84
N GLU A 417 -27.41 24.86 -2.99
CA GLU A 417 -28.78 25.32 -3.21
C GLU A 417 -29.76 24.64 -2.24
N ARG A 418 -29.55 23.35 -1.98
CA ARG A 418 -30.30 22.60 -0.96
C ARG A 418 -30.00 23.09 0.46
N VAL A 419 -28.77 23.53 0.75
CA VAL A 419 -28.46 24.17 2.03
C VAL A 419 -29.28 25.45 2.21
N VAL A 420 -29.35 26.30 1.17
CA VAL A 420 -30.16 27.52 1.18
C VAL A 420 -31.64 27.18 1.41
N GLU A 421 -32.17 26.17 0.73
CA GLU A 421 -33.55 25.72 0.91
C GLU A 421 -33.81 25.19 2.33
N ASN A 422 -32.89 24.40 2.88
CA ASN A 422 -32.99 23.87 4.24
C ASN A 422 -32.98 25.00 5.28
N VAL A 423 -32.14 26.01 5.13
CA VAL A 423 -32.12 27.19 6.04
C VAL A 423 -33.46 27.92 6.00
N LYS A 424 -34.03 28.13 4.80
CA LYS A 424 -35.36 28.78 4.65
C LYS A 424 -36.45 28.02 5.38
N ASN A 425 -36.41 26.69 5.33
CA ASN A 425 -37.47 25.81 5.82
C ASN A 425 -37.22 25.23 7.22
N ASN A 426 -36.12 25.60 7.90
CA ASN A 426 -35.76 25.01 9.18
C ASN A 426 -36.70 25.47 10.31
N PRO A 427 -37.42 24.57 10.98
CA PRO A 427 -38.35 24.92 12.06
C PRO A 427 -37.66 25.38 13.35
N ASN A 428 -36.37 25.06 13.52
CA ASN A 428 -35.62 25.33 14.74
C ASN A 428 -34.78 26.62 14.69
N LEU A 429 -34.72 27.28 13.52
CA LEU A 429 -34.07 28.58 13.36
C LEU A 429 -35.10 29.69 13.61
N ASP A 430 -34.79 30.57 14.56
CA ASP A 430 -35.59 31.78 14.76
C ASP A 430 -35.50 32.72 13.55
N GLU A 431 -36.43 33.67 13.46
CA GLU A 431 -36.59 34.53 12.29
C GLU A 431 -35.37 35.43 12.07
N LYS A 432 -34.73 35.89 13.16
CA LYS A 432 -33.58 36.79 13.12
C LYS A 432 -32.32 36.06 12.67
N ASP A 433 -32.05 34.88 13.21
CA ASP A 433 -30.91 34.05 12.82
C ASP A 433 -31.05 33.57 11.39
N ARG A 434 -32.26 33.19 10.98
CA ARG A 434 -32.56 32.83 9.59
C ARG A 434 -32.28 33.98 8.63
N GLU A 435 -32.74 35.19 8.96
CA GLU A 435 -32.50 36.38 8.14
C GLU A 435 -31.00 36.71 8.06
N ASN A 436 -30.28 36.67 9.18
CA ASN A 436 -28.82 36.87 9.21
C ASN A 436 -28.07 35.85 8.32
N ILE A 437 -28.44 34.57 8.40
CA ILE A 437 -27.82 33.53 7.59
C ILE A 437 -28.06 33.77 6.09
N LEU A 438 -29.30 34.08 5.71
CA LEU A 438 -29.70 34.24 4.31
C LEU A 438 -29.19 35.53 3.67
N THR A 439 -29.10 36.62 4.44
CA THR A 439 -28.78 37.95 3.90
C THR A 439 -27.30 38.33 4.04
N ILE A 440 -26.58 37.70 4.98
CA ILE A 440 -25.17 38.03 5.26
C ILE A 440 -24.27 36.83 4.95
N LEU A 441 -24.45 35.71 5.65
CA LEU A 441 -23.50 34.59 5.58
C LEU A 441 -23.51 33.84 4.24
N ILE A 442 -24.69 33.51 3.71
CA ILE A 442 -24.81 32.82 2.42
C ILE A 442 -24.25 33.66 1.27
N PRO A 443 -24.57 34.96 1.12
CA PRO A 443 -23.96 35.81 0.10
C PRO A 443 -22.44 35.91 0.24
N GLN A 444 -21.90 36.04 1.45
CA GLN A 444 -20.45 36.05 1.66
C GLN A 444 -19.80 34.69 1.31
N ALA A 445 -20.48 33.57 1.59
CA ALA A 445 -20.00 32.23 1.23
C ALA A 445 -20.00 32.02 -0.29
N ILE A 446 -21.02 32.50 -1.00
CA ILE A 446 -21.09 32.51 -2.47
C ILE A 446 -19.89 33.27 -3.04
N ASN A 447 -19.69 34.52 -2.59
CA ASN A 447 -18.57 35.34 -3.03
C ASN A 447 -17.23 34.62 -2.80
N MET A 448 -17.10 33.91 -1.66
CA MET A 448 -15.89 33.14 -1.34
C MET A 448 -15.67 32.02 -2.35
N PHE A 449 -16.70 31.23 -2.68
CA PHE A 449 -16.58 30.13 -3.65
C PHE A 449 -16.24 30.65 -5.06
N ASP A 450 -16.90 31.73 -5.51
CA ASP A 450 -16.62 32.35 -6.80
C ASP A 450 -15.18 32.87 -6.85
N TYR A 451 -14.72 33.55 -5.80
CA TYR A 451 -13.37 34.10 -5.73
C TYR A 451 -12.28 33.01 -5.72
N VAL A 452 -12.47 31.95 -4.92
CA VAL A 452 -11.54 30.80 -4.85
C VAL A 452 -11.37 30.17 -6.22
N LYS A 453 -12.47 30.01 -6.96
CA LYS A 453 -12.48 29.47 -8.31
C LYS A 453 -11.79 30.40 -9.32
N GLU A 454 -12.16 31.69 -9.34
CA GLU A 454 -11.60 32.69 -10.26
C GLU A 454 -10.08 32.81 -10.14
N HIS A 455 -9.56 32.67 -8.93
CA HIS A 455 -8.14 32.85 -8.62
C HIS A 455 -7.35 31.53 -8.52
N GLN A 456 -7.97 30.40 -8.87
CA GLN A 456 -7.34 29.06 -8.81
C GLN A 456 -6.77 28.72 -7.43
N TYR A 457 -7.42 29.21 -6.36
CA TYR A 457 -7.13 28.79 -4.99
C TYR A 457 -7.81 27.46 -4.63
N GLU A 458 -8.34 26.74 -5.62
CA GLU A 458 -8.87 25.40 -5.46
C GLU A 458 -7.80 24.49 -4.83
N TYR A 459 -8.25 23.66 -3.91
CA TYR A 459 -7.36 22.83 -3.15
C TYR A 459 -7.01 21.54 -3.90
N ASP A 460 -5.80 21.47 -4.45
CA ASP A 460 -5.36 20.32 -5.27
C ASP A 460 -5.03 19.03 -4.50
N GLY A 461 -4.95 19.05 -3.16
CA GLY A 461 -4.67 17.81 -2.42
C GLY A 461 -4.57 17.92 -0.91
N VAL A 462 -5.12 16.89 -0.24
CA VAL A 462 -5.51 16.55 1.17
C VAL A 462 -7.03 16.40 1.32
N VAL A 463 -7.57 15.36 0.68
CA VAL A 463 -8.91 14.87 0.98
C VAL A 463 -9.01 14.52 2.48
N GLY A 464 -10.17 14.75 3.07
CA GLY A 464 -10.45 14.50 4.49
C GLY A 464 -11.69 15.28 4.93
N ASP A 465 -12.01 15.22 6.22
CA ASP A 465 -13.25 15.76 6.82
C ASP A 465 -13.50 17.26 6.56
N THR A 466 -12.48 18.01 6.16
CA THR A 466 -12.55 19.46 5.94
C THR A 466 -12.58 19.86 4.47
N VAL A 467 -12.58 18.91 3.54
CA VAL A 467 -12.64 19.17 2.09
C VAL A 467 -14.04 18.90 1.57
N TYR A 468 -14.62 19.90 0.92
CA TYR A 468 -15.97 19.84 0.36
C TYR A 468 -15.94 20.00 -1.15
N GLU A 469 -16.74 19.17 -1.82
CA GLU A 469 -17.12 19.34 -3.22
C GLU A 469 -18.54 19.91 -3.24
N ILE A 470 -18.63 21.19 -3.61
CA ILE A 470 -19.84 21.99 -3.45
C ILE A 470 -20.45 22.22 -4.82
N ALA A 471 -21.66 21.70 -5.04
CA ALA A 471 -22.47 22.02 -6.20
C ALA A 471 -23.24 23.33 -5.96
N TYR A 472 -23.02 24.31 -6.83
CA TYR A 472 -23.56 25.66 -6.75
C TYR A 472 -23.77 26.23 -8.17
N ASN A 473 -24.98 26.71 -8.50
CA ASN A 473 -25.32 27.32 -9.80
C ASN A 473 -24.93 26.44 -11.02
N ASN A 474 -25.23 25.14 -10.97
CA ASN A 474 -24.79 24.15 -11.97
C ASN A 474 -23.26 24.04 -12.17
N GLN A 475 -22.48 24.54 -11.23
CA GLN A 475 -21.02 24.42 -11.18
C GLN A 475 -20.62 23.61 -9.95
N THR A 476 -19.46 22.97 -10.03
CA THR A 476 -18.85 22.28 -8.90
C THR A 476 -17.58 23.01 -8.51
N VAL A 477 -17.42 23.34 -7.23
CA VAL A 477 -16.22 23.96 -6.66
C VAL A 477 -15.68 23.06 -5.56
N ARG A 478 -14.36 22.83 -5.55
CA ARG A 478 -13.69 22.07 -4.50
C ARG A 478 -12.94 23.01 -3.57
N ILE A 479 -13.29 22.99 -2.29
CA ILE A 479 -12.69 23.88 -1.29
C ILE A 479 -12.27 23.10 -0.04
N ASN A 480 -11.11 23.46 0.50
CA ASN A 480 -10.65 23.00 1.79
C ASN A 480 -11.01 24.05 2.85
N LEU A 481 -11.97 23.74 3.71
CA LEU A 481 -12.41 24.59 4.83
C LEU A 481 -11.60 24.35 6.11
N SER A 482 -10.39 23.79 6.05
CA SER A 482 -9.43 23.75 7.16
C SER A 482 -8.80 25.13 7.43
N ASP A 483 -8.09 25.30 8.54
CA ASP A 483 -7.55 26.61 8.96
C ASP A 483 -6.46 27.18 8.04
N LYS A 484 -6.11 26.51 6.94
CA LYS A 484 -4.90 26.84 6.15
C LYS A 484 -5.16 27.70 4.92
N TRP A 485 -6.30 27.56 4.23
CA TRP A 485 -6.53 28.22 2.94
C TRP A 485 -6.46 29.75 3.01
N TYR A 486 -6.99 30.36 4.07
CA TYR A 486 -6.91 31.82 4.23
C TYR A 486 -5.46 32.28 4.46
N SER A 487 -4.67 31.49 5.18
CA SER A 487 -3.26 31.80 5.43
C SER A 487 -2.48 31.75 4.13
N ASP A 488 -2.76 30.76 3.29
CA ASP A 488 -2.12 30.60 1.98
C ASP A 488 -2.47 31.76 1.03
N MET A 489 -3.73 32.22 1.01
CA MET A 489 -4.13 33.41 0.25
C MET A 489 -3.39 34.68 0.70
N ILE A 490 -3.29 34.92 2.02
CA ILE A 490 -2.58 36.08 2.56
C ILE A 490 -1.07 35.98 2.28
N ILE A 491 -0.48 34.79 2.36
CA ILE A 491 0.93 34.54 2.03
C ILE A 491 1.19 34.81 0.54
N ASP A 492 0.30 34.40 -0.35
CA ASP A 492 0.44 34.66 -1.79
C ASP A 492 0.36 36.15 -2.13
N ILE A 493 -0.53 36.89 -1.46
CA ILE A 493 -0.58 38.34 -1.58
C ILE A 493 0.72 38.95 -1.05
N ALA A 494 1.23 38.50 0.10
CA ALA A 494 2.51 38.97 0.64
C ALA A 494 3.69 38.71 -0.32
N LYS A 495 3.70 37.56 -1.01
CA LYS A 495 4.74 37.23 -2.00
C LYS A 495 4.67 38.12 -3.25
N LYS A 496 3.48 38.57 -3.66
CA LYS A 496 3.31 39.53 -4.77
C LYS A 496 3.83 40.92 -4.41
N TYR A 497 3.85 41.26 -3.12
CA TYR A 497 4.28 42.56 -2.59
C TYR A 497 5.37 42.40 -1.52
N PRO A 498 6.59 41.94 -1.89
CA PRO A 498 7.63 41.57 -0.92
C PRO A 498 8.16 42.75 -0.09
N ASP A 499 8.00 43.98 -0.58
CA ASP A 499 8.47 45.20 0.08
C ASP A 499 7.44 45.80 1.06
N GLU A 500 6.19 45.31 1.04
CA GLU A 500 5.12 45.84 1.89
C GLU A 500 5.09 45.12 3.24
N LYS A 501 5.34 45.87 4.32
CA LYS A 501 5.39 45.32 5.69
C LYS A 501 4.01 45.15 6.30
N GLU A 502 3.02 45.86 5.78
CA GLU A 502 1.64 45.78 6.26
C GLU A 502 0.72 45.18 5.20
N THR A 503 0.79 43.86 5.06
CA THR A 503 0.01 43.06 4.09
C THR A 503 -1.50 43.36 4.15
N TRP A 504 -2.00 43.72 5.34
CA TRP A 504 -3.41 44.07 5.56
C TRP A 504 -3.84 45.43 5.00
N LYS A 505 -2.94 46.28 4.49
CA LYS A 505 -3.30 47.53 3.81
C LYS A 505 -3.40 47.40 2.30
N LEU A 506 -3.02 46.24 1.76
CA LEU A 506 -3.06 46.00 0.32
C LEU A 506 -4.51 45.97 -0.20
N PRO A 507 -4.76 46.48 -1.42
CA PRO A 507 -6.09 46.50 -2.03
C PRO A 507 -6.76 45.12 -2.06
N GLU A 508 -6.00 44.07 -2.36
CA GLU A 508 -6.49 42.69 -2.41
C GLU A 508 -6.93 42.20 -1.02
N CYS A 509 -6.18 42.54 0.03
CA CYS A 509 -6.56 42.24 1.42
C CYS A 509 -7.76 43.08 1.90
N GLN A 510 -7.99 44.26 1.33
CA GLN A 510 -9.17 45.06 1.59
C GLN A 510 -10.41 44.46 0.92
N GLU A 511 -10.32 44.11 -0.36
CA GLU A 511 -11.38 43.44 -1.11
C GLU A 511 -11.81 42.12 -0.43
N ILE A 512 -10.84 41.32 0.00
CA ILE A 512 -11.06 40.07 0.73
C ILE A 512 -11.87 40.31 2.02
N ARG A 513 -11.53 41.35 2.81
CA ARG A 513 -12.26 41.68 4.05
C ARG A 513 -13.67 42.19 3.78
N GLU A 514 -13.85 42.95 2.70
CA GLU A 514 -15.17 43.46 2.30
C GLU A 514 -16.07 42.32 1.80
N LYS A 515 -15.51 41.33 1.08
CA LYS A 515 -16.27 40.21 0.52
C LYS A 515 -16.51 39.05 1.49
N PHE A 516 -15.56 38.71 2.37
CA PHE A 516 -15.66 37.53 3.26
C PHE A 516 -15.48 37.85 4.75
N GLY A 517 -15.67 39.12 5.15
CA GLY A 517 -15.30 39.65 6.46
C GLY A 517 -15.78 38.88 7.70
N ASP A 518 -16.94 38.23 7.69
CA ASP A 518 -17.40 37.43 8.84
C ASP A 518 -16.77 36.04 8.90
N PHE A 519 -16.32 35.49 7.76
CA PHE A 519 -15.56 34.24 7.70
C PHE A 519 -14.11 34.38 8.17
N PHE A 520 -13.57 35.61 8.21
CA PHE A 520 -12.21 35.89 8.72
C PHE A 520 -12.15 36.27 10.19
N LYS A 521 -13.29 36.56 10.82
CA LYS A 521 -13.31 36.81 12.24
C LYS A 521 -13.20 35.48 12.98
N PRO A 522 -12.55 35.44 14.17
CA PRO A 522 -12.48 34.23 15.01
C PRO A 522 -13.84 33.81 15.61
N TYR A 523 -14.95 34.38 15.13
CA TYR A 523 -16.29 34.02 15.57
C TYR A 523 -16.86 32.93 14.67
N GLY A 524 -17.69 32.05 15.24
CA GLY A 524 -18.13 30.76 14.66
C GLY A 524 -18.93 30.78 13.35
N ALA A 525 -18.82 31.80 12.49
CA ALA A 525 -19.39 31.83 11.14
C ALA A 525 -18.85 30.69 10.25
N ARG A 526 -17.54 30.40 10.34
CA ARG A 526 -16.94 29.26 9.64
C ARG A 526 -17.42 27.92 10.19
N GLU A 527 -17.47 27.77 11.51
CA GLU A 527 -18.05 26.58 12.15
C GLU A 527 -19.53 26.40 11.78
N LEU A 528 -20.27 27.50 11.67
CA LEU A 528 -21.67 27.50 11.27
C LEU A 528 -21.82 27.09 9.81
N LEU A 529 -20.96 27.57 8.90
CA LEU A 529 -20.93 27.09 7.51
C LEU A 529 -20.60 25.61 7.44
N VAL A 530 -19.59 25.12 8.17
CA VAL A 530 -19.29 23.69 8.25
C VAL A 530 -20.52 22.90 8.71
N LYS A 531 -21.18 23.32 9.79
CA LYS A 531 -22.43 22.69 10.27
C LYS A 531 -23.55 22.70 9.22
N MET A 532 -23.68 23.79 8.46
CA MET A 532 -24.66 23.89 7.37
C MET A 532 -24.37 22.91 6.24
N LEU A 533 -23.10 22.82 5.81
CA LEU A 533 -22.68 21.88 4.78
C LEU A 533 -22.84 20.43 5.25
N ASP A 534 -22.44 20.14 6.50
CA ASP A 534 -22.53 18.80 7.10
C ASP A 534 -23.96 18.27 7.15
N SER A 535 -24.94 19.15 7.36
CA SER A 535 -26.37 18.79 7.36
C SER A 535 -26.88 18.31 5.99
N ASN A 536 -26.13 18.56 4.91
CA ASN A 536 -26.51 18.26 3.54
C ASN A 536 -25.50 17.34 2.84
N LEU A 537 -24.67 16.63 3.61
CA LEU A 537 -23.71 15.66 3.09
C LEU A 537 -24.44 14.57 2.29
N VAL A 538 -24.03 14.42 1.04
CA VAL A 538 -24.35 13.26 0.22
C VAL A 538 -23.33 12.19 0.57
N ILE A 539 -23.79 11.11 1.19
CA ILE A 539 -22.90 10.02 1.56
C ILE A 539 -22.63 9.17 0.32
N GLU A 540 -21.46 9.35 -0.29
CA GLU A 540 -20.94 8.37 -1.24
C GLU A 540 -20.30 7.23 -0.47
N ILE A 541 -21.02 6.11 -0.45
CA ILE A 541 -20.59 4.91 0.23
C ILE A 541 -20.05 3.98 -0.84
N ASP A 542 -18.72 3.84 -0.93
CA ASP A 542 -18.17 2.62 -1.48
C ASP A 542 -18.40 1.52 -0.43
N GLU A 543 -19.42 0.70 -0.67
CA GLU A 543 -19.80 -0.36 0.24
C GLU A 543 -18.65 -1.37 0.39
N GLY A 544 -17.82 -1.58 -0.63
CA GLY A 544 -16.62 -2.41 -0.53
C GLY A 544 -15.64 -1.88 0.53
N ILE A 545 -15.39 -0.57 0.54
CA ILE A 545 -14.53 0.08 1.54
C ILE A 545 -15.11 -0.10 2.94
N LYS A 546 -16.42 0.15 3.12
CA LYS A 546 -17.07 -0.04 4.42
C LYS A 546 -16.87 -1.45 4.97
N GLN A 547 -16.96 -2.45 4.10
CA GLN A 547 -16.76 -3.84 4.49
C GLN A 547 -15.28 -4.10 4.84
N LEU A 548 -14.33 -3.51 4.12
CA LEU A 548 -12.90 -3.60 4.44
C LEU A 548 -12.51 -2.89 5.73
N LEU A 549 -13.15 -1.78 6.10
CA LEU A 549 -12.92 -1.07 7.38
C LEU A 549 -13.29 -1.94 8.59
N LYS A 550 -14.03 -3.05 8.41
CA LYS A 550 -14.27 -4.05 9.46
C LYS A 550 -13.02 -4.91 9.73
N ILE A 551 -12.04 -4.91 8.84
CA ILE A 551 -10.76 -5.61 8.99
C ILE A 551 -9.76 -4.67 9.66
N LYS A 552 -9.35 -4.97 10.89
CA LYS A 552 -8.38 -4.16 11.65
C LYS A 552 -7.09 -3.87 10.87
N ASP A 553 -6.61 -4.86 10.13
CA ASP A 553 -5.38 -4.74 9.35
C ASP A 553 -5.51 -3.80 8.14
N PHE A 554 -6.68 -3.73 7.52
CA PHE A 554 -6.97 -2.76 6.47
C PHE A 554 -6.98 -1.32 7.03
N ASN A 555 -7.58 -1.11 8.21
CA ASN A 555 -7.54 0.21 8.88
C ASN A 555 -6.12 0.65 9.21
N ASN A 556 -5.30 -0.25 9.76
CA ASN A 556 -3.90 0.07 10.04
C ASN A 556 -3.13 0.40 8.76
N LEU A 557 -3.41 -0.31 7.66
CA LEU A 557 -2.81 -0.03 6.36
C LEU A 557 -3.25 1.35 5.85
N LYS A 558 -4.55 1.64 5.84
CA LYS A 558 -5.09 2.96 5.48
C LYS A 558 -4.35 4.09 6.22
N ILE A 559 -4.29 4.01 7.56
CA ILE A 559 -3.61 5.00 8.40
C ILE A 559 -2.14 5.14 7.99
N LEU A 560 -1.43 4.03 7.88
CA LEU A 560 0.00 4.03 7.57
C LEU A 560 0.32 4.68 6.22
N PHE A 561 -0.44 4.34 5.17
CA PHE A 561 -0.18 4.88 3.82
C PHE A 561 -0.55 6.36 3.72
N LEU A 562 -1.67 6.76 4.31
CA LEU A 562 -2.11 8.15 4.30
C LEU A 562 -1.23 9.05 5.18
N ASP A 563 -0.73 8.55 6.31
CA ASP A 563 0.15 9.34 7.17
C ASP A 563 1.60 9.37 6.67
N ILE A 564 2.09 8.31 6.01
CA ILE A 564 3.41 8.32 5.37
C ILE A 564 3.44 9.31 4.19
N LEU A 565 2.33 9.51 3.47
CA LEU A 565 2.23 10.53 2.42
C LEU A 565 2.58 11.95 2.90
N ASP A 566 2.45 12.22 4.20
CA ASP A 566 2.78 13.52 4.82
C ASP A 566 4.20 13.55 5.42
N ILE A 567 4.95 12.44 5.33
CA ILE A 567 6.37 12.38 5.71
C ILE A 567 7.27 12.75 4.52
N PHE A 568 6.80 12.49 3.30
CA PHE A 568 7.48 12.84 2.05
C PHE A 568 7.08 14.23 1.51
N SER A 569 6.37 15.03 2.31
CA SER A 569 6.10 16.45 2.09
C SER A 569 6.93 17.27 3.06
#